data_AF-A0A558D0P6-F1
#
_entry.id   AF-A0A558D0P6-F1
#
_cell.length_a   1.000
_cell.length_b   1.000
_cell.length_c   1.000
_cell.angle_alpha   90.00
_cell.angle_beta   90.00
_cell.angle_gamma   90.00
#
_symmetry.space_group_name_H-M   'P 1'
#
loop_
_entity.id
_entity.type
_entity.pdbx_description
1 polymer ?
#
loop_
_entity_poly.entity_id
_entity_poly.type
_entity_poly.pdbx_seq_one_letter_code
_entity_poly.pdbx_strand_id
1 'polypeptide(L)'
;MTFKARFFPQESRFLPGQRWLNVLFRTTHLVGLGGLGAGFLYPAVDQSWQLYLYLTLISGVGLSLISVYSNGIWLLQLRGQAVFVKLFLLVLMTPFPELKAELFILIIVISGWIAHAPARVRYYSLYHRRRIESLD
;
A
#
# COMPACT_ATOMS: atom_id res chain seq x y z
N MET A 1 10.87 -12.04 26.25
CA MET A 1 11.00 -10.99 25.21
C MET A 1 9.69 -10.22 25.14
N THR A 2 9.69 -8.94 25.47
CA THR A 2 8.48 -8.09 25.53
C THR A 2 7.84 -7.95 24.15
N PHE A 3 6.50 -7.97 24.05
CA PHE A 3 5.74 -7.85 22.79
C PHE A 3 6.22 -6.67 21.92
N LYS A 4 6.59 -5.56 22.54
CA LYS A 4 7.22 -4.39 21.89
C LYS A 4 8.47 -4.74 21.09
N ALA A 5 9.41 -5.49 21.66
CA ALA A 5 10.68 -5.83 20.99
C ALA A 5 10.48 -6.76 19.78
N ARG A 6 9.39 -7.54 19.75
CA ARG A 6 9.09 -8.43 18.62
C ARG A 6 8.47 -7.69 17.42
N PHE A 7 7.65 -6.68 17.67
CA PHE A 7 6.96 -5.92 16.61
C PHE A 7 7.70 -4.65 16.19
N PHE A 8 8.45 -4.02 17.09
CA PHE A 8 9.17 -2.77 16.89
C PHE A 8 10.66 -2.95 17.22
N PRO A 9 11.41 -3.69 16.39
CA PRO A 9 12.84 -3.81 16.58
C PRO A 9 13.54 -2.47 16.32
N GLN A 10 14.65 -2.22 17.01
CA GLN A 10 15.47 -1.02 16.80
C GLN A 10 16.05 -0.98 15.38
N GLU A 11 16.51 -2.14 14.89
CA GLU A 11 16.93 -2.32 13.50
C GLU A 11 15.89 -3.10 12.69
N SER A 12 15.69 -2.71 11.43
CA SER A 12 14.73 -3.38 10.56
C SER A 12 15.19 -4.78 10.21
N ARG A 13 14.29 -5.77 10.35
CA ARG A 13 14.57 -7.15 9.94
C ARG A 13 14.68 -7.26 8.42
N PHE A 14 15.63 -8.06 7.97
CA PHE A 14 15.83 -8.37 6.56
C PHE A 14 15.36 -9.79 6.25
N LEU A 15 14.57 -9.94 5.18
CA LEU A 15 14.20 -11.24 4.63
C LEU A 15 15.16 -11.60 3.48
N PRO A 16 15.71 -12.83 3.41
CA PRO A 16 16.45 -13.27 2.25
C PRO A 16 15.62 -13.10 0.97
N GLY A 17 16.17 -12.41 -0.04
CA GLY A 17 15.46 -12.13 -1.30
C GLY A 17 14.41 -11.01 -1.23
N GLN A 18 14.30 -10.26 -0.13
CA GLN A 18 13.30 -9.19 0.04
C GLN A 18 13.28 -8.19 -1.12
N ARG A 19 14.43 -7.85 -1.68
CA ARG A 19 14.53 -6.93 -2.83
C ARG A 19 13.79 -7.49 -4.06
N TRP A 20 14.00 -8.75 -4.39
CA TRP A 20 13.35 -9.39 -5.53
C TRP A 20 11.85 -9.59 -5.30
N LEU A 21 11.44 -9.94 -4.08
CA LEU A 21 10.02 -9.99 -3.72
C LEU A 21 9.35 -8.62 -3.87
N ASN A 22 10.00 -7.55 -3.41
CA ASN A 22 9.49 -6.20 -3.61
C ASN A 22 9.36 -5.82 -5.08
N VAL A 23 10.34 -6.18 -5.91
CA VAL A 23 10.27 -5.96 -7.37
C VAL A 23 9.11 -6.73 -7.97
N LEU A 24 9.00 -8.03 -7.69
CA LEU A 24 7.92 -8.89 -8.18
C LEU A 24 6.55 -8.30 -7.82
N PHE A 25 6.30 -8.05 -6.53
CA PHE A 25 5.02 -7.51 -6.11
C PHE A 25 4.72 -6.14 -6.71
N ARG A 26 5.71 -5.23 -6.79
CA ARG A 26 5.49 -3.92 -7.41
C ARG A 26 5.17 -4.03 -8.90
N THR A 27 5.86 -4.91 -9.63
CA THR A 27 5.57 -5.15 -11.05
C THR A 27 4.17 -5.72 -11.23
N THR A 28 3.80 -6.75 -10.47
CA THR A 28 2.44 -7.31 -10.48
C THR A 28 1.39 -6.25 -10.11
N HIS A 29 1.69 -5.38 -9.14
CA HIS A 29 0.81 -4.30 -8.72
C HIS A 29 0.56 -3.28 -9.83
N LEU A 30 1.61 -2.92 -10.58
CA LEU A 30 1.49 -2.01 -11.73
C LEU A 30 0.66 -2.63 -12.87
N VAL A 31 0.83 -3.93 -13.13
CA VAL A 31 -0.01 -4.66 -14.10
C VAL A 31 -1.49 -4.63 -13.68
N GLY A 32 -1.77 -4.93 -12.41
CA GLY A 32 -3.11 -4.82 -11.85
C GLY A 32 -3.69 -3.42 -11.98
N LEU A 33 -2.92 -2.39 -11.62
CA LEU A 33 -3.36 -0.99 -11.72
C LEU A 33 -3.67 -0.57 -13.17
N GLY A 34 -2.85 -1.00 -14.13
CA GLY A 34 -3.08 -0.74 -15.56
C GLY A 34 -4.39 -1.34 -16.06
N GLY A 35 -4.67 -2.61 -15.71
CA GLY A 35 -5.92 -3.26 -16.09
C GLY A 35 -7.16 -2.70 -15.38
N LEU A 36 -7.03 -2.29 -14.10
CA LEU A 36 -8.09 -1.56 -13.41
C LEU A 36 -8.41 -0.22 -14.10
N GLY A 37 -7.38 0.51 -14.53
CA GLY A 37 -7.57 1.75 -15.29
C GLY A 37 -8.34 1.53 -16.58
N ALA A 38 -8.02 0.48 -17.33
CA ALA A 38 -8.79 0.11 -18.53
C ALA A 38 -10.25 -0.23 -18.18
N GLY A 39 -10.46 -1.10 -17.18
CA GLY A 39 -11.80 -1.57 -16.80
C GLY A 39 -12.71 -0.51 -16.16
N PHE A 40 -12.16 0.52 -15.51
CA PHE A 40 -12.94 1.55 -14.83
C PHE A 40 -13.14 2.83 -15.65
N LEU A 41 -12.16 3.20 -16.49
CA LEU A 41 -12.25 4.42 -17.29
C LEU A 41 -12.89 4.19 -18.67
N TYR A 42 -12.92 2.94 -19.15
CA TYR A 42 -13.49 2.58 -20.44
C TYR A 42 -14.57 1.50 -20.29
N PRO A 43 -15.85 1.88 -20.16
CA PRO A 43 -16.96 0.95 -19.91
C PRO A 43 -17.17 -0.14 -20.98
N ALA A 44 -16.61 0.04 -22.18
CA ALA A 44 -16.74 -0.90 -23.30
C ALA A 44 -15.74 -2.07 -23.26
N VAL A 45 -14.75 -2.04 -22.35
CA VAL A 45 -13.73 -3.08 -22.22
C VAL A 45 -14.17 -4.09 -21.17
N ASP A 46 -14.41 -5.32 -21.63
CA ASP A 46 -14.65 -6.61 -20.96
C ASP A 46 -14.62 -6.69 -19.40
N GLN A 47 -15.47 -7.57 -18.83
CA GLN A 47 -15.70 -7.76 -17.39
C GLN A 47 -14.50 -8.32 -16.57
N SER A 48 -13.32 -8.46 -17.18
CA SER A 48 -12.13 -9.05 -16.56
C SER A 48 -11.41 -8.15 -15.53
N TRP A 49 -11.95 -6.97 -15.23
CA TRP A 49 -11.40 -6.04 -14.22
C TRP A 49 -11.22 -6.68 -12.83
N GLN A 50 -11.99 -7.70 -12.49
CA GLN A 50 -11.87 -8.43 -11.22
C GLN A 50 -10.52 -9.14 -11.07
N LEU A 51 -9.97 -9.70 -12.15
CA LEU A 51 -8.64 -10.31 -12.13
C LEU A 51 -7.59 -9.26 -11.75
N TYR A 52 -7.65 -8.09 -12.38
CA TYR A 52 -6.74 -6.99 -12.12
C TYR A 52 -6.92 -6.42 -10.70
N LEU A 53 -8.16 -6.39 -10.19
CA LEU A 53 -8.44 -6.07 -8.79
C LEU A 53 -7.70 -7.03 -7.84
N TYR A 54 -7.80 -8.34 -8.07
CA TYR A 54 -7.12 -9.33 -7.24
C TYR A 54 -5.60 -9.21 -7.34
N LEU A 55 -5.04 -8.98 -8.55
CA LEU A 55 -3.61 -8.74 -8.72
C LEU A 55 -3.15 -7.52 -7.90
N THR A 56 -3.87 -6.40 -7.99
CA THR A 56 -3.56 -5.18 -7.24
C THR A 56 -3.68 -5.39 -5.73
N LEU A 57 -4.76 -6.03 -5.27
CA LEU A 57 -5.01 -6.27 -3.86
C LEU A 57 -3.97 -7.22 -3.25
N ILE A 58 -3.77 -8.40 -3.84
CA ILE A 58 -2.85 -9.42 -3.33
C ILE A 58 -1.41 -8.88 -3.30
N SER A 59 -0.96 -8.22 -4.37
CA SER A 59 0.39 -7.64 -4.40
C SER A 59 0.57 -6.49 -3.40
N GLY A 60 -0.46 -5.63 -3.22
CA GLY A 60 -0.45 -4.56 -2.24
C GLY A 60 -0.42 -5.06 -0.79
N VAL A 61 -1.18 -6.12 -0.49
CA VAL A 61 -1.13 -6.81 0.80
C VAL A 61 0.25 -7.45 1.01
N GLY A 62 0.82 -8.12 -0.01
CA GLY A 62 2.16 -8.69 0.06
C GLY A 62 3.25 -7.65 0.40
N LEU A 63 3.23 -6.49 -0.25
CA LEU A 63 4.13 -5.38 0.05
C LEU A 63 3.96 -4.84 1.49
N SER A 64 2.71 -4.81 1.97
CA SER A 64 2.39 -4.37 3.32
C SER A 64 2.91 -5.37 4.36
N LEU A 65 2.72 -6.67 4.13
CA LEU A 65 3.23 -7.74 5.00
C LEU A 65 4.76 -7.72 5.10
N ILE A 66 5.46 -7.55 3.98
CA ILE A 66 6.92 -7.38 3.98
C ILE A 66 7.33 -6.18 4.83
N SER A 67 6.61 -5.05 4.69
CA SER A 67 6.92 -3.82 5.43
C SER A 67 6.71 -4.00 6.94
N VAL A 68 5.60 -4.61 7.35
CA VAL A 68 5.29 -4.91 8.76
C VAL A 68 6.27 -5.93 9.35
N TYR A 69 6.63 -6.96 8.58
CA TYR A 69 7.63 -7.93 9.00
C TYR A 69 8.98 -7.25 9.24
N SER A 70 9.43 -6.39 8.32
CA SER A 70 10.69 -5.68 8.48
C SER A 70 10.70 -4.79 9.71
N ASN A 71 9.69 -3.92 9.88
CA ASN A 71 9.53 -3.15 11.10
C ASN A 71 8.07 -2.69 11.26
N GLY A 72 7.43 -3.07 12.38
CA GLY A 72 6.06 -2.68 12.69
C GLY A 72 5.86 -1.17 12.85
N ILE A 73 6.93 -0.38 13.00
CA ILE A 73 6.85 1.08 13.03
C ILE A 73 6.23 1.66 11.75
N TRP A 74 6.33 0.93 10.63
CA TRP A 74 5.68 1.30 9.38
C TRP A 74 4.16 1.53 9.55
N LEU A 75 3.51 0.76 10.43
CA LEU A 75 2.09 0.93 10.77
C LEU A 75 1.80 2.29 11.41
N LEU A 76 2.76 2.88 12.11
CA LEU A 76 2.59 4.15 12.81
C LEU A 76 2.97 5.36 11.97
N GLN A 77 3.59 5.14 10.80
CA GLN A 77 4.07 6.15 9.88
C GLN A 77 3.01 6.48 8.83
N LEU A 78 2.95 7.74 8.38
CA LEU A 78 2.00 8.20 7.36
C LEU A 78 2.07 7.38 6.07
N ARG A 79 3.25 6.92 5.66
CA ARG A 79 3.39 6.05 4.48
C ARG A 79 2.64 4.72 4.60
N GLY A 80 2.54 4.15 5.81
CA GLY A 80 1.78 2.93 6.05
C GLY A 80 0.29 3.21 6.14
N GLN A 81 -0.08 4.28 6.83
CA GLN A 81 -1.46 4.76 6.91
C GLN A 81 -2.07 5.04 5.54
N ALA A 82 -1.30 5.67 4.64
CA ALA A 82 -1.72 5.91 3.26
C ALA A 82 -1.98 4.61 2.48
N VAL A 83 -1.26 3.52 2.77
CA VAL A 83 -1.52 2.22 2.14
C VAL A 83 -2.83 1.63 2.66
N PHE A 84 -3.12 1.73 3.96
CA PHE A 84 -4.42 1.29 4.50
C PHE A 84 -5.59 2.06 3.91
N VAL A 85 -5.46 3.38 3.77
CA VAL A 85 -6.47 4.20 3.08
C VAL A 85 -6.70 3.71 1.65
N LYS A 86 -5.63 3.44 0.89
CA LYS A 86 -5.76 2.92 -0.48
C LYS A 86 -6.41 1.53 -0.53
N LEU A 87 -6.05 0.62 0.38
CA LEU A 87 -6.68 -0.70 0.45
C LEU A 87 -8.17 -0.61 0.78
N PHE A 88 -8.54 0.28 1.69
CA PHE A 88 -9.94 0.54 2.02
C PHE A 88 -10.72 1.10 0.81
N LEU A 89 -10.16 2.10 0.12
CA LEU A 89 -10.76 2.64 -1.12
C LEU A 89 -10.92 1.58 -2.21
N LEU A 90 -9.97 0.65 -2.33
CA LEU A 90 -10.02 -0.45 -3.29
C LEU A 90 -11.17 -1.43 -2.98
N VAL A 91 -11.40 -1.73 -1.70
CA VAL A 91 -12.51 -2.60 -1.27
C VAL A 91 -13.88 -1.90 -1.46
N LEU A 92 -13.94 -0.57 -1.26
CA LEU A 92 -15.17 0.21 -1.46
C LEU A 92 -15.71 0.19 -2.89
N MET A 93 -14.88 -0.13 -3.88
CA MET A 93 -15.31 -0.24 -5.28
C MET A 93 -16.33 -1.36 -5.54
N THR A 94 -16.39 -2.37 -4.66
CA THR A 94 -17.34 -3.49 -4.78
C THR A 94 -18.77 -3.08 -4.40
N PRO A 95 -19.03 -2.47 -3.22
CA PRO A 95 -20.37 -1.99 -2.86
C PRO A 95 -20.79 -0.71 -3.59
N PHE A 96 -19.86 0.11 -4.11
CA PHE A 96 -20.14 1.37 -4.80
C PHE A 96 -19.62 1.34 -6.25
N PRO A 97 -20.22 0.51 -7.13
CA PRO A 97 -19.72 0.34 -8.49
C PRO A 97 -19.78 1.61 -9.36
N GLU A 98 -20.71 2.50 -9.07
CA GLU A 98 -20.87 3.80 -9.73
C GLU A 98 -19.72 4.78 -9.44
N LEU A 99 -18.95 4.57 -8.37
CA LEU A 99 -17.81 5.42 -7.98
C LEU A 99 -16.45 4.80 -8.31
N LYS A 100 -16.41 3.71 -9.07
CA LYS A 100 -15.16 2.96 -9.34
C LYS A 100 -14.07 3.83 -9.96
N ALA A 101 -14.43 4.65 -10.93
CA ALA A 101 -13.49 5.53 -11.62
C ALA A 101 -12.92 6.59 -10.67
N GLU A 102 -13.78 7.25 -9.90
CA GLU A 102 -13.44 8.30 -8.94
C GLU A 102 -12.55 7.76 -7.82
N LEU A 103 -12.92 6.61 -7.25
CA LEU A 103 -12.14 5.91 -6.23
C LEU A 103 -10.75 5.51 -6.78
N PHE A 104 -10.70 5.03 -8.02
CA PHE A 104 -9.45 4.65 -8.67
C PHE A 104 -8.52 5.84 -8.89
N ILE A 105 -9.06 6.96 -9.41
CA ILE A 105 -8.30 8.20 -9.59
C ILE A 105 -7.79 8.71 -8.23
N LEU A 106 -8.62 8.69 -7.19
CA LEU A 106 -8.22 9.08 -5.85
C LEU A 106 -7.06 8.22 -5.31
N ILE A 107 -7.13 6.90 -5.51
CA ILE A 107 -6.03 5.98 -5.14
C ILE A 107 -4.73 6.36 -5.86
N ILE A 108 -4.78 6.67 -7.16
CA ILE A 108 -3.60 7.09 -7.94
C ILE A 108 -3.02 8.40 -7.37
N VAL A 109 -3.86 9.40 -7.12
CA VAL A 109 -3.44 10.70 -6.58
C VAL A 109 -2.74 10.53 -5.24
N ILE A 110 -3.35 9.78 -4.30
CA ILE A 110 -2.75 9.46 -3.00
C ILE A 110 -1.42 8.73 -3.19
N SER A 111 -1.37 7.77 -4.12
CA SER A 111 -0.17 6.98 -4.37
C SER A 111 0.99 7.85 -4.86
N GLY A 112 0.76 8.70 -5.86
CA GLY A 112 1.77 9.62 -6.39
C GLY A 112 2.25 10.61 -5.34
N TRP A 113 1.32 11.26 -4.63
CA TRP A 113 1.66 12.22 -3.59
C TRP A 113 2.52 11.62 -2.47
N ILE A 114 2.12 10.47 -1.91
CA ILE A 114 2.84 9.85 -0.80
C ILE A 114 4.16 9.23 -1.24
N ALA A 115 4.24 8.68 -2.45
CA ALA A 115 5.48 8.10 -2.98
C ALA A 115 6.58 9.16 -3.16
N HIS A 116 6.21 10.35 -3.63
CA HIS A 116 7.11 11.48 -3.85
C HIS A 116 7.23 12.45 -2.67
N ALA A 117 6.46 12.23 -1.60
CA ALA A 117 6.56 13.05 -0.40
C ALA A 117 7.95 12.95 0.25
N PRO A 118 8.47 14.06 0.82
CA PRO A 118 9.76 14.04 1.49
C PRO A 118 9.74 13.13 2.72
N ALA A 119 10.91 12.65 3.15
CA ALA A 119 11.05 11.76 4.30
C ALA A 119 10.31 12.29 5.55
N ARG A 120 10.39 13.60 5.81
CA ARG A 120 9.71 14.26 6.94
C ARG A 120 8.20 13.99 6.99
N VAL A 121 7.55 13.81 5.83
CA VAL A 121 6.12 13.48 5.74
C VAL A 121 5.93 11.97 5.83
N ARG A 122 6.64 11.18 5.01
CA ARG A 122 6.43 9.73 4.94
C ARG A 122 6.65 9.00 6.27
N TYR A 123 7.63 9.44 7.05
CA TYR A 123 8.01 8.87 8.34
C TYR A 123 7.38 9.61 9.54
N TYR A 124 6.51 10.59 9.30
CA TYR A 124 5.75 11.25 10.35
C TYR A 124 4.75 10.28 10.98
N SER A 125 4.60 10.32 12.29
CA SER A 125 3.55 9.61 13.01
C SER A 125 2.53 10.58 13.57
N LEU A 126 1.26 10.41 13.20
CA LEU A 126 0.16 11.21 13.74
C LEU A 126 0.01 11.02 15.25
N TYR A 127 0.27 9.80 15.75
CA TYR A 127 0.16 9.45 17.15
C TYR A 127 1.25 10.10 18.02
N HIS A 128 2.48 10.14 17.52
CA HIS A 128 3.63 10.73 18.25
C HIS A 128 3.86 12.20 17.90
N ARG A 129 3.15 12.72 16.89
CA ARG A 129 3.27 14.07 16.34
C ARG A 129 4.70 14.46 15.91
N ARG A 130 5.51 13.47 15.55
CA ARG A 130 6.91 13.63 15.11
C ARG A 130 7.31 12.57 14.10
N ARG A 131 8.45 12.77 13.43
CA ARG A 131 9.13 11.73 12.65
C ARG A 131 9.60 10.62 13.59
N ILE A 132 9.33 9.37 13.25
CA ILE A 132 9.77 8.21 14.01
C ILE A 132 10.49 7.21 13.09
N GLU A 133 11.62 6.69 13.55
CA GLU A 133 12.43 5.68 12.83
C GLU A 133 12.59 4.42 13.67
N SER A 134 12.71 4.58 14.99
CA SER A 134 12.56 3.56 16.03
C SER A 134 11.52 4.00 17.07
N LEU A 135 11.05 3.05 17.89
CA LEU A 135 10.37 3.34 19.15
C LEU A 135 11.39 3.08 20.26
N ASP A 136 11.97 4.16 20.81
CA ASP A 136 12.84 4.11 21.99
C ASP A 136 11.99 4.03 23.28
#